data_AF-A0A1F3BYJ0-F1
#
_entry.id   AF-A0A1F3BYJ0-F1
#
_cell.length_a   1.000
_cell.length_b   1.000
_cell.length_c   1.000
_cell.angle_alpha   90.00
_cell.angle_beta   90.00
_cell.angle_gamma   90.00
#
_symmetry.space_group_name_H-M   'P 1'
#
loop_
_entity.id
_entity.type
_entity.pdbx_description
1 polymer ?
#
loop_
_entity_poly.entity_id
_entity_poly.type
_entity_poly.pdbx_seq_one_letter_code
_entity_poly.pdbx_strand_id
1 'polypeptide(L)'
;MREKEYRLIEKYLLGELSEEKRAAFDKLKLSNPDLEAEYILRKNIHEAIQEPDIMNLRFALNEIVNTKKQKSHVIKNPFIWSSVAAVFIIVLIIKIMFLNTHTERYVDYFNKYYQMYPPVVNYRNTEILTEEQECLRIALGNYENSDFNNAELLFKELVNKDSTNTLAKFYLSISMIEQNEFIEAETYLYELSTNNQHLFYEESLWYLALVYLNNNKPEEAKKLLLEIISRNYTYKHQAKKILRSIN
;
A
#
# COMPACT_ATOMS: atom_id res chain seq x y z
N MET A 1 -14.06 -10.54 27.03
CA MET A 1 -12.69 -10.63 27.56
C MET A 1 -12.38 -9.35 28.33
N ARG A 2 -11.80 -9.44 29.54
CA ARG A 2 -11.63 -8.25 30.42
C ARG A 2 -10.30 -7.58 30.10
N GLU A 3 -10.28 -6.24 29.97
CA GLU A 3 -9.07 -5.42 29.72
C GLU A 3 -7.90 -5.72 30.69
N LYS A 4 -8.23 -6.22 31.89
CA LYS A 4 -7.24 -6.65 32.90
C LYS A 4 -6.46 -7.91 32.51
N GLU A 5 -7.09 -8.84 31.80
CA GLU A 5 -6.47 -10.09 31.33
C GLU A 5 -5.44 -9.80 30.23
N TYR A 6 -5.78 -8.87 29.32
CA TYR A 6 -4.89 -8.39 28.27
C TYR A 6 -3.58 -7.82 28.85
N ARG A 7 -3.69 -6.87 29.78
CA ARG A 7 -2.52 -6.21 30.38
C ARG A 7 -1.66 -7.18 31.19
N LEU A 8 -2.27 -8.25 31.72
CA LEU A 8 -1.54 -9.26 32.49
C LEU A 8 -0.69 -10.15 31.56
N ILE A 9 -1.25 -10.58 30.43
CA ILE A 9 -0.53 -11.35 29.41
C ILE A 9 0.65 -10.54 28.84
N GLU A 10 0.42 -9.26 28.54
CA GLU A 10 1.45 -8.38 28.00
C GLU A 10 2.64 -8.20 28.98
N LYS A 11 2.36 -7.94 30.26
CA LYS A 11 3.39 -7.86 31.30
C LYS A 11 4.13 -9.18 31.51
N TYR A 12 3.44 -10.31 31.37
CA TYR A 12 4.05 -11.62 31.46
C TYR A 12 5.04 -11.87 30.30
N LEU A 13 4.62 -11.56 29.06
CA LEU A 13 5.46 -11.69 27.86
C LEU A 13 6.67 -10.74 27.89
N LEU A 14 6.52 -9.55 28.48
CA LEU A 14 7.60 -8.56 28.62
C LEU A 14 8.53 -8.84 29.81
N GLY A 15 8.26 -9.86 30.63
CA GLY A 15 9.07 -10.17 31.83
C GLY A 15 8.94 -9.13 32.96
N GLU A 16 7.91 -8.29 32.92
CA GLU A 16 7.68 -7.20 33.89
C GLU A 16 6.94 -7.65 35.16
N LEU A 17 6.56 -8.93 35.25
CA LEU A 17 5.94 -9.49 36.43
C LEU A 17 6.99 -9.94 37.45
N SER A 18 6.76 -9.62 38.73
CA SER A 18 7.54 -10.18 39.83
C SER A 18 7.39 -11.71 39.87
N GLU A 19 8.39 -12.42 40.41
CA GLU A 19 8.41 -13.88 40.48
C GLU A 19 7.12 -14.46 41.10
N GLU A 20 6.61 -13.84 42.17
CA GLU A 20 5.34 -14.22 42.82
C GLU A 20 4.14 -14.11 41.87
N LYS A 21 4.06 -13.03 41.08
CA LYS A 21 2.95 -12.78 40.14
C LYS A 21 3.05 -13.65 38.90
N ARG A 22 4.28 -14.00 38.50
CA ARG A 22 4.56 -14.92 37.41
C ARG A 22 4.06 -16.33 37.75
N ALA A 23 4.42 -16.84 38.93
CA ALA A 23 3.95 -18.15 39.41
C ALA A 23 2.41 -18.19 39.58
N ALA A 24 1.79 -17.08 40.00
CA ALA A 24 0.34 -16.96 40.06
C ALA A 24 -0.30 -17.00 38.66
N PHE A 25 0.31 -16.34 37.67
CA PHE A 25 -0.14 -16.37 36.29
C PHE A 25 -0.03 -17.78 35.68
N ASP A 26 1.08 -18.49 35.90
CA ASP A 26 1.26 -19.86 35.41
C ASP A 26 0.19 -20.81 35.93
N LYS A 27 -0.20 -20.67 37.20
CA LYS A 27 -1.32 -21.42 37.80
C LYS A 27 -2.68 -21.05 37.20
N LEU A 28 -2.93 -19.75 36.97
CA LEU A 28 -4.16 -19.27 36.35
C LEU A 28 -4.32 -19.77 34.92
N LYS A 29 -3.21 -19.82 34.18
CA LYS A 29 -3.12 -20.31 32.81
C LYS A 29 -3.45 -21.80 32.70
N LEU A 30 -2.91 -22.62 33.61
CA LEU A 30 -3.24 -24.05 33.72
C LEU A 30 -4.72 -24.30 34.06
N SER A 31 -5.37 -23.36 34.75
CA SER A 31 -6.74 -23.51 35.23
C SER A 31 -7.78 -22.88 34.31
N ASN A 32 -7.36 -22.15 33.26
CA ASN A 32 -8.24 -21.41 32.36
C ASN A 32 -7.82 -21.60 30.88
N PRO A 33 -8.49 -22.50 30.14
CA PRO A 33 -8.18 -22.78 28.73
C PRO A 33 -8.26 -21.56 27.81
N ASP A 34 -9.22 -20.65 28.06
CA ASP A 34 -9.38 -19.43 27.25
C ASP A 34 -8.20 -18.47 27.44
N LEU A 35 -7.65 -18.42 28.65
CA LEU A 35 -6.48 -17.61 28.98
C LEU A 35 -5.21 -18.18 28.34
N GLU A 36 -5.07 -19.51 28.29
CA GLU A 36 -3.95 -20.16 27.61
C GLU A 36 -4.01 -19.97 26.09
N ALA A 37 -5.19 -20.07 25.48
CA ALA A 37 -5.36 -19.82 24.05
C ALA A 37 -4.97 -18.37 23.65
N GLU A 38 -5.41 -17.38 24.43
CA GLU A 38 -5.05 -15.97 24.21
C GLU A 38 -3.55 -15.72 24.44
N TYR A 39 -2.95 -16.37 25.45
CA TYR A 39 -1.51 -16.31 25.68
C TYR A 39 -0.72 -16.86 24.49
N ILE A 40 -1.08 -18.03 23.97
CA ILE A 40 -0.41 -18.66 22.81
C ILE A 40 -0.54 -17.77 21.58
N LEU A 41 -1.73 -17.24 21.29
CA LEU A 41 -1.96 -16.34 20.17
C LEU A 41 -1.02 -15.12 20.23
N ARG A 42 -0.94 -14.47 21.39
CA ARG A 42 -0.11 -13.28 21.59
C ARG A 42 1.38 -13.58 21.61
N LYS A 43 1.77 -14.74 22.16
CA LYS A 43 3.15 -15.21 22.11
C LYS A 43 3.59 -15.43 20.67
N ASN A 44 2.78 -16.09 19.85
CA ASN A 44 3.07 -16.31 18.44
C ASN A 44 3.17 -14.99 17.66
N ILE A 45 2.28 -14.02 17.95
CA ILE A 45 2.38 -12.67 17.39
C ILE A 45 3.69 -11.99 17.84
N HIS A 46 4.03 -12.06 19.13
CA HIS A 46 5.26 -11.47 19.66
C HIS A 46 6.53 -12.10 19.07
N GLU A 47 6.53 -13.41 18.84
CA GLU A 47 7.64 -14.15 18.24
C GLU A 47 7.73 -13.93 16.71
N ALA A 48 6.60 -13.74 16.03
CA ALA A 48 6.57 -13.40 14.61
C ALA A 48 7.02 -11.95 14.32
N ILE A 49 6.90 -11.04 15.31
CA ILE A 49 7.28 -9.62 15.21
C ILE A 49 8.77 -9.39 15.58
N GLN A 50 9.67 -10.31 15.23
CA GLN A 50 11.13 -10.11 15.35
C GLN A 50 11.68 -9.13 14.27
N GLU A 51 10.91 -8.09 13.93
CA GLU A 51 11.34 -7.02 13.03
C GLU A 51 12.13 -5.94 13.80
N PRO A 52 13.33 -5.56 13.32
CA PRO A 52 14.23 -4.65 14.03
C PRO A 52 13.62 -3.26 14.30
N ASP A 53 12.70 -2.79 13.44
CA ASP A 53 12.09 -1.46 13.56
C ASP A 53 11.12 -1.34 14.75
N ILE A 54 10.41 -2.41 15.09
CA ILE A 54 9.49 -2.42 16.24
C ILE A 54 10.27 -2.57 17.55
N MET A 55 11.41 -3.26 17.53
CA MET A 55 12.32 -3.35 18.67
C MET A 55 12.91 -1.96 19.02
N ASN A 56 13.28 -1.17 18.01
CA ASN A 56 13.75 0.21 18.18
C ASN A 56 12.67 1.12 18.80
N LEU A 57 11.41 0.95 18.37
CA LEU A 57 10.28 1.69 18.94
C LEU A 57 10.06 1.34 20.42
N ARG A 58 10.20 0.06 20.78
CA ARG A 58 10.08 -0.41 22.18
C ARG A 58 11.23 0.09 23.05
N PHE A 59 12.46 0.12 22.54
CA PHE A 59 13.59 0.71 23.25
C PHE A 59 13.38 2.20 23.52
N ALA A 60 12.94 2.96 22.50
CA ALA A 60 12.63 4.38 22.65
C ALA A 60 11.52 4.63 23.69
N LEU A 61 10.46 3.82 23.68
CA LEU A 61 9.37 3.93 24.66
C LEU A 61 9.83 3.58 26.08
N ASN A 62 10.66 2.54 26.25
CA ASN A 62 11.19 2.18 27.57
C ASN A 62 12.17 3.23 28.11
N GLU A 63 12.94 3.89 27.25
CA GLU A 63 13.76 5.04 27.64
C GLU A 63 12.90 6.20 28.15
N ILE A 64 11.81 6.52 27.45
CA ILE A 64 10.88 7.59 27.83
C ILE A 64 10.16 7.27 29.16
N VAL A 65 9.86 6.00 29.42
CA VAL A 65 9.19 5.57 30.67
C VAL A 65 10.17 5.59 31.85
N ASN A 66 11.42 5.17 31.65
CA ASN A 66 12.42 5.10 32.72
C ASN A 66 13.04 6.47 33.07
N THR A 67 13.05 7.43 32.14
CA THR A 67 13.52 8.81 32.38
C THR A 67 12.60 9.63 33.30
N LYS A 68 11.37 9.16 33.59
CA LYS A 68 10.46 9.81 34.55
C LYS A 68 10.75 9.54 36.05
N LYS A 69 11.83 8.81 36.39
CA LYS A 69 12.19 8.48 37.79
C LYS A 69 13.30 9.35 38.41
N GLN A 70 13.60 10.53 37.86
CA GLN A 70 14.45 11.49 38.59
C GLN A 70 13.60 12.57 39.24
N LYS A 71 13.55 12.53 40.58
CA LYS A 71 13.02 13.59 41.42
C LYS A 71 13.84 14.86 41.17
N SER A 72 13.31 15.82 40.43
CA SER A 72 13.88 17.16 40.34
C SER A 72 13.00 18.15 41.10
N HIS A 73 13.64 18.98 41.93
CA HIS A 73 12.99 20.07 42.65
C HIS A 73 12.40 21.06 41.64
N VAL A 74 11.08 21.13 41.57
CA VAL A 74 10.36 22.07 40.71
C VAL A 74 10.37 23.44 41.37
N ILE A 75 11.21 24.36 40.88
CA ILE A 75 11.00 25.79 41.08
C ILE A 75 9.82 26.19 40.20
N LYS A 76 8.70 26.56 40.82
CA LYS A 76 7.46 26.94 40.14
C LYS A 76 7.62 28.33 39.51
N ASN A 77 7.66 28.41 38.18
CA ASN A 77 7.37 29.65 37.47
C ASN A 77 6.40 29.35 36.29
N PRO A 78 5.15 29.84 36.32
CA PRO A 78 4.10 29.40 35.39
C PRO A 78 4.12 30.11 34.03
N PHE A 79 5.13 30.93 33.74
CA PHE A 79 5.10 31.84 32.58
C PHE A 79 5.66 31.27 31.26
N ILE A 80 6.23 30.05 31.25
CA ILE A 80 6.91 29.50 30.06
C ILE A 80 6.04 28.46 29.31
N TRP A 81 4.94 27.98 29.92
CA TRP A 81 4.05 27.00 29.27
C TRP A 81 3.22 27.56 28.10
N SER A 82 3.12 28.89 27.97
CA SER A 82 2.39 29.50 26.86
C SER A 82 3.17 29.51 25.53
N SER A 83 4.50 29.27 25.56
CA SER A 83 5.33 29.40 24.34
C SER A 83 5.63 28.07 23.63
N VAL A 84 5.55 26.92 24.34
CA VAL A 84 5.79 25.59 23.73
C VAL A 84 4.52 25.01 23.11
N ALA A 85 3.35 25.27 23.72
CA ALA A 85 2.06 24.87 23.16
C ALA A 85 1.77 25.57 21.82
N ALA A 86 2.18 26.83 21.67
CA ALA A 86 2.00 27.58 20.42
C ALA A 86 2.81 26.96 19.26
N VAL A 87 4.04 26.50 19.50
CA VAL A 87 4.86 25.84 18.49
C VAL A 87 4.27 24.49 18.11
N PHE A 88 3.78 23.71 19.08
CA PHE A 88 3.08 22.46 18.79
C PHE A 88 1.81 22.67 17.98
N ILE A 89 1.01 23.69 18.30
CA ILE A 89 -0.20 24.03 17.56
C ILE A 89 0.15 24.50 16.15
N ILE A 90 1.20 25.31 15.97
CA ILE A 90 1.66 25.76 14.64
C ILE A 90 2.17 24.58 13.82
N VAL A 91 2.96 23.66 14.39
CA VAL A 91 3.43 22.45 13.69
C VAL A 91 2.27 21.52 13.38
N LEU A 92 1.27 21.40 14.26
CA LEU A 92 0.07 20.62 14.02
C LEU A 92 -0.79 21.25 12.92
N ILE A 93 -0.94 22.58 12.91
CA ILE A 93 -1.65 23.32 11.87
C ILE A 93 -0.90 23.24 10.55
N ILE A 94 0.43 23.36 10.52
CA ILE A 94 1.23 23.17 9.32
C ILE A 94 1.10 21.73 8.83
N LYS A 95 1.16 20.73 9.71
CA LYS A 95 0.97 19.32 9.36
C LYS A 95 -0.44 19.05 8.85
N ILE A 96 -1.47 19.63 9.46
CA ILE A 96 -2.88 19.53 9.03
C ILE A 96 -3.07 20.28 7.70
N MET A 97 -2.48 21.46 7.52
CA MET A 97 -2.50 22.19 6.26
C MET A 97 -1.77 21.42 5.15
N PHE A 98 -0.66 20.75 5.46
CA PHE A 98 0.09 19.95 4.47
C PHE A 98 -0.55 18.58 4.18
N LEU A 99 -1.22 17.98 5.17
CA LEU A 99 -1.97 16.73 4.99
C LEU A 99 -3.28 16.94 4.23
N ASN A 100 -3.82 18.16 4.20
CA ASN A 100 -5.20 18.40 3.78
C ASN A 100 -5.36 19.23 2.49
N THR A 101 -4.34 19.41 1.65
CA THR A 101 -4.48 20.35 0.51
C THR A 101 -4.32 19.82 -0.91
N HIS A 102 -3.74 18.65 -1.22
CA HIS A 102 -3.72 18.21 -2.64
C HIS A 102 -3.73 16.70 -2.91
N THR A 103 -3.21 15.85 -2.01
CA THR A 103 -3.03 14.42 -2.30
C THR A 103 -4.35 13.67 -2.50
N GLU A 104 -5.37 13.92 -1.66
CA GLU A 104 -6.68 13.28 -1.81
C GLU A 104 -7.36 13.63 -3.15
N ARG A 105 -7.14 14.85 -3.65
CA ARG A 105 -7.78 15.35 -4.88
C ARG A 105 -7.32 14.62 -6.13
N TYR A 106 -6.07 14.13 -6.20
CA TYR A 106 -5.58 13.41 -7.39
C TYR A 106 -5.98 11.94 -7.38
N VAL A 107 -5.94 11.30 -6.22
CA VAL A 107 -6.45 9.94 -6.02
C VAL A 107 -7.94 9.89 -6.37
N ASP A 108 -8.73 10.93 -6.06
CA ASP A 108 -10.13 11.02 -6.49
C ASP A 108 -10.29 11.00 -8.02
N TYR A 109 -9.38 11.62 -8.78
CA TYR A 109 -9.42 11.54 -10.23
C TYR A 109 -9.04 10.16 -10.74
N PHE A 110 -8.05 9.50 -10.13
CA PHE A 110 -7.77 8.10 -10.42
C PHE A 110 -9.05 7.26 -10.22
N ASN A 111 -9.63 7.29 -9.03
CA ASN A 111 -10.83 6.50 -8.67
C ASN A 111 -12.03 6.79 -9.58
N LYS A 112 -12.19 8.04 -10.02
CA LYS A 112 -13.32 8.45 -10.87
C LYS A 112 -13.20 8.00 -12.31
N TYR A 113 -11.99 7.93 -12.84
CA TYR A 113 -11.73 7.72 -14.27
C TYR A 113 -11.11 6.36 -14.59
N TYR A 114 -10.52 5.71 -13.60
CA TYR A 114 -10.03 4.36 -13.73
C TYR A 114 -11.18 3.38 -13.93
N GLN A 115 -10.98 2.49 -14.90
CA GLN A 115 -11.81 1.32 -15.14
C GLN A 115 -10.85 0.20 -15.49
N MET A 116 -11.08 -0.99 -14.95
CA MET A 116 -10.31 -2.17 -15.32
C MET A 116 -10.45 -2.43 -16.83
N TYR A 117 -9.33 -2.68 -17.50
CA TYR A 117 -9.35 -2.95 -18.93
C TYR A 117 -9.98 -4.33 -19.21
N PRO A 118 -10.93 -4.46 -20.15
CA PRO A 118 -11.57 -5.74 -20.41
C PRO A 118 -10.58 -6.75 -21.02
N PRO A 119 -10.65 -8.04 -20.65
CA PRO A 119 -9.80 -9.06 -21.25
C PRO A 119 -10.07 -9.20 -22.75
N VAL A 120 -8.99 -9.21 -23.53
CA VAL A 120 -9.04 -9.43 -24.98
C VAL A 120 -9.00 -10.93 -25.23
N VAL A 121 -10.17 -11.53 -25.39
CA VAL A 121 -10.31 -12.96 -25.67
C VAL A 121 -10.14 -13.19 -27.16
N ASN A 122 -8.98 -13.74 -27.57
CA ASN A 122 -8.71 -14.13 -28.95
C ASN A 122 -8.14 -15.56 -29.01
N TYR A 123 -8.98 -16.56 -28.76
CA TYR A 123 -8.62 -17.96 -29.02
C TYR A 123 -9.62 -18.57 -30.00
N ARG A 124 -9.13 -19.02 -31.17
CA ARG A 124 -9.90 -19.94 -32.00
C ARG A 124 -9.75 -21.33 -31.39
N ASN A 125 -10.85 -21.91 -30.93
CA ASN A 125 -10.92 -23.21 -30.22
C ASN A 125 -10.47 -24.45 -31.03
N THR A 126 -9.78 -24.29 -32.16
CA THR A 126 -9.50 -25.36 -33.11
C THR A 126 -8.01 -25.62 -33.35
N GLU A 127 -7.10 -24.86 -32.73
CA GLU A 127 -5.65 -25.07 -32.87
C GLU A 127 -5.01 -25.58 -31.58
N ILE A 128 -4.01 -26.46 -31.73
CA ILE A 128 -3.13 -26.87 -30.63
C ILE A 128 -2.33 -25.62 -30.24
N LEU A 129 -2.58 -25.10 -29.04
CA LEU A 129 -1.88 -23.92 -28.53
C LEU A 129 -0.41 -24.25 -28.24
N THR A 130 0.47 -23.30 -28.50
CA THR A 130 1.83 -23.35 -27.96
C THR A 130 1.80 -23.19 -26.44
N GLU A 131 2.88 -23.58 -25.75
CA GLU A 131 3.00 -23.41 -24.30
C GLU A 131 2.78 -21.94 -23.87
N GLU A 132 3.32 -20.99 -24.64
CA GLU A 132 3.15 -19.56 -24.39
C GLU A 132 1.70 -19.11 -24.57
N GLN A 133 1.03 -19.57 -25.63
CA GLN A 133 -0.38 -19.25 -25.88
C GLN A 133 -1.29 -19.82 -24.79
N GLU A 134 -0.99 -21.01 -24.30
CA GLU A 134 -1.72 -21.64 -23.19
C GLU A 134 -1.49 -20.89 -21.87
N CYS A 135 -0.23 -20.52 -21.57
CA CYS A 135 0.08 -19.69 -20.40
C CYS A 135 -0.67 -18.35 -20.46
N LEU A 136 -0.67 -17.68 -21.61
CA LEU A 136 -1.42 -16.44 -21.80
C LEU A 136 -2.93 -16.64 -21.62
N ARG A 137 -3.47 -17.76 -22.10
CA ARG A 137 -4.90 -18.08 -21.96
C ARG A 137 -5.29 -18.25 -20.50
N ILE A 138 -4.46 -18.95 -19.72
CA ILE A 138 -4.66 -19.12 -18.29
C ILE A 138 -4.52 -17.78 -17.55
N ALA A 139 -3.51 -16.97 -17.91
CA ALA A 139 -3.29 -15.65 -17.32
C ALA A 139 -4.50 -14.72 -17.52
N LEU A 140 -5.01 -14.62 -18.76
CA LEU A 140 -6.20 -13.85 -19.07
C LEU A 140 -7.46 -14.40 -18.39
N GLY A 141 -7.57 -15.71 -18.23
CA GLY A 141 -8.66 -16.34 -17.47
C GLY A 141 -8.61 -15.99 -15.98
N ASN A 142 -7.44 -15.97 -15.36
CA ASN A 142 -7.27 -15.53 -13.97
C ASN A 142 -7.61 -14.04 -13.83
N TYR A 143 -7.13 -13.21 -14.76
CA TYR A 143 -7.43 -11.79 -14.82
C TYR A 143 -8.95 -11.52 -14.93
N GLU A 144 -9.65 -12.21 -15.83
CA GLU A 144 -11.11 -12.10 -15.98
C GLU A 144 -11.86 -12.50 -14.69
N ASN A 145 -11.35 -13.50 -13.97
CA ASN A 145 -11.88 -13.93 -12.69
C ASN A 145 -11.43 -13.06 -11.50
N SER A 146 -10.74 -11.94 -11.75
CA SER A 146 -10.17 -11.04 -10.73
C SER A 146 -9.15 -11.69 -9.80
N ASP A 147 -8.58 -12.83 -10.20
CA ASP A 147 -7.46 -13.47 -9.50
C ASP A 147 -6.14 -12.84 -9.95
N PHE A 148 -5.94 -11.59 -9.52
CA PHE A 148 -4.82 -10.77 -9.96
C PHE A 148 -3.46 -11.30 -9.51
N ASN A 149 -3.39 -11.95 -8.34
CA ASN A 149 -2.16 -12.59 -7.87
C ASN A 149 -1.66 -13.65 -8.87
N ASN A 150 -2.53 -14.58 -9.26
CA ASN A 150 -2.15 -15.63 -10.20
C ASN A 150 -1.98 -15.11 -11.63
N ALA A 151 -2.78 -14.12 -12.03
CA ALA A 151 -2.62 -13.47 -13.32
C ALA A 151 -1.25 -12.77 -13.44
N GLU A 152 -0.86 -12.01 -12.43
CA GLU A 152 0.41 -11.30 -12.36
C GLU A 152 1.61 -12.27 -12.46
N LEU A 153 1.58 -13.39 -11.73
CA LEU A 153 2.64 -14.41 -11.79
C LEU A 153 2.84 -14.92 -13.22
N LEU A 154 1.75 -15.28 -13.91
CA LEU A 154 1.81 -15.80 -15.27
C LEU A 154 2.20 -14.72 -16.29
N PHE A 155 1.70 -13.48 -16.15
CA PHE A 155 2.13 -12.39 -17.01
C PHE A 155 3.60 -12.03 -16.80
N LYS A 156 4.11 -12.05 -15.56
CA LYS A 156 5.54 -11.90 -15.28
C LYS A 156 6.36 -12.99 -15.96
N GLU A 157 5.90 -14.24 -15.93
CA GLU A 157 6.57 -15.33 -16.64
C GLU A 157 6.66 -15.08 -18.14
N LEU A 158 5.55 -14.68 -18.76
CA LEU A 158 5.48 -14.34 -20.19
C LEU A 158 6.42 -13.18 -20.54
N VAL A 159 6.45 -12.11 -19.72
CA VAL A 159 7.36 -10.96 -19.92
C VAL A 159 8.83 -11.35 -19.73
N ASN A 160 9.13 -12.26 -18.80
CA ASN A 160 10.49 -12.74 -18.59
C ASN A 160 10.98 -13.64 -19.74
N LYS A 161 10.08 -14.43 -20.35
CA LYS A 161 10.35 -15.23 -21.54
C LYS A 161 10.52 -14.36 -22.80
N ASP A 162 9.62 -13.39 -22.98
CA ASP A 162 9.66 -12.42 -24.07
C ASP A 162 9.34 -11.00 -23.57
N SER A 163 10.39 -10.21 -23.39
CA SER A 163 10.25 -8.81 -22.98
C SER A 163 9.53 -7.95 -24.03
N THR A 164 9.37 -8.39 -25.27
CA THR A 164 8.63 -7.64 -26.30
C THR A 164 7.13 -7.91 -26.28
N ASN A 165 6.66 -8.82 -25.42
CA ASN A 165 5.25 -9.16 -25.27
C ASN A 165 4.47 -8.02 -24.59
N THR A 166 4.08 -7.03 -25.40
CA THR A 166 3.36 -5.82 -24.98
C THR A 166 2.01 -6.11 -24.34
N LEU A 167 1.33 -7.17 -24.79
CA LEU A 167 0.06 -7.62 -24.21
C LEU A 167 0.28 -8.08 -22.77
N ALA A 168 1.24 -9.00 -22.54
CA ALA A 168 1.54 -9.49 -21.21
C ALA A 168 1.98 -8.36 -20.27
N LYS A 169 2.82 -7.43 -20.74
CA LYS A 169 3.22 -6.23 -19.97
C LYS A 169 2.04 -5.35 -19.60
N PHE A 170 1.11 -5.13 -20.53
CA PHE A 170 -0.05 -4.29 -20.29
C PHE A 170 -0.95 -4.90 -19.21
N TYR A 171 -1.35 -6.18 -19.36
CA TYR A 171 -2.19 -6.86 -18.37
C TYR A 171 -1.48 -7.09 -17.04
N LEU A 172 -0.16 -7.28 -17.04
CA LEU A 172 0.64 -7.28 -15.82
C LEU A 172 0.48 -5.97 -15.06
N SER A 173 0.60 -4.85 -15.76
CA SER A 173 0.44 -3.52 -15.18
C SER A 173 -0.95 -3.31 -14.57
N ILE A 174 -2.00 -3.74 -15.28
CA ILE A 174 -3.37 -3.63 -14.74
C ILE A 174 -3.56 -4.54 -13.52
N SER A 175 -3.04 -5.77 -13.55
CA SER A 175 -3.10 -6.69 -12.41
C SER A 175 -2.40 -6.11 -11.16
N MET A 176 -1.27 -5.41 -11.35
CA MET A 176 -0.60 -4.67 -10.28
C MET A 176 -1.44 -3.50 -9.76
N ILE A 177 -2.08 -2.73 -10.64
CA ILE A 177 -2.98 -1.64 -10.24
C ILE A 177 -4.13 -2.15 -9.37
N GLU A 178 -4.77 -3.25 -9.75
CA GLU A 178 -5.86 -3.88 -8.99
C GLU A 178 -5.41 -4.37 -7.61
N GLN A 179 -4.11 -4.63 -7.45
CA GLN A 179 -3.49 -5.00 -6.18
C GLN A 179 -2.94 -3.79 -5.40
N ASN A 180 -3.13 -2.58 -5.91
CA ASN A 180 -2.58 -1.32 -5.38
C ASN A 180 -1.04 -1.22 -5.45
N GLU A 181 -0.41 -2.00 -6.31
CA GLU A 181 1.03 -1.98 -6.61
C GLU A 181 1.36 -0.93 -7.69
N PHE A 182 1.07 0.33 -7.37
CA PHE A 182 1.12 1.43 -8.35
C PHE A 182 2.54 1.79 -8.81
N ILE A 183 3.57 1.50 -8.01
CA ILE A 183 4.96 1.85 -8.34
C ILE A 183 5.50 0.86 -9.39
N GLU A 184 5.20 -0.42 -9.21
CA GLU A 184 5.54 -1.51 -10.11
C GLU A 184 4.78 -1.35 -11.44
N ALA A 185 3.48 -1.07 -11.37
CA ALA A 185 2.66 -0.81 -12.56
C ALA A 185 3.19 0.38 -13.38
N GLU A 186 3.63 1.45 -12.71
CA GLU A 186 4.24 2.61 -13.36
C GLU A 186 5.42 2.23 -14.25
N THR A 187 6.25 1.28 -13.80
CA THR A 187 7.47 0.86 -14.52
C THR A 187 7.13 0.24 -15.88
N TYR A 188 6.20 -0.72 -15.89
CA TYR A 188 5.78 -1.42 -17.11
C TYR A 188 4.97 -0.50 -18.04
N LEU A 189 4.10 0.33 -17.50
CA LEU A 189 3.33 1.31 -18.28
C LEU A 189 4.22 2.39 -18.90
N TYR A 190 5.23 2.85 -18.16
CA TYR A 190 6.23 3.78 -18.69
C TYR A 190 6.95 3.17 -19.87
N GLU A 191 7.42 1.93 -19.77
CA GLU A 191 8.09 1.25 -20.87
C GLU A 191 7.20 1.17 -22.12
N LEU A 192 5.94 0.76 -21.96
CA LEU A 192 4.96 0.71 -23.07
C LEU A 192 4.66 2.09 -23.65
N SER A 193 4.72 3.15 -22.84
CA SER A 193 4.53 4.53 -23.33
C SER A 193 5.70 5.07 -24.17
N THR A 194 6.84 4.39 -24.21
CA THR A 194 8.01 4.85 -24.98
C THR A 194 7.98 4.44 -26.46
N ASN A 195 7.18 3.44 -26.83
CA ASN A 195 7.11 2.91 -28.19
C ASN A 195 5.67 2.89 -28.72
N ASN A 196 5.40 3.65 -29.78
CA ASN A 196 4.06 3.78 -30.35
C ASN A 196 3.69 2.70 -31.38
N GLN A 197 4.52 1.67 -31.56
CA GLN A 197 4.35 0.63 -32.59
C GLN A 197 3.56 -0.60 -32.12
N HIS A 198 2.70 -0.47 -31.10
CA HIS A 198 1.89 -1.57 -30.59
C HIS A 198 0.45 -1.16 -30.26
N LEU A 199 -0.44 -2.15 -30.22
CA LEU A 199 -1.88 -1.94 -30.06
C LEU A 199 -2.25 -1.22 -28.76
N PHE A 200 -1.50 -1.47 -27.67
CA PHE A 200 -1.78 -0.93 -26.33
C PHE A 200 -1.21 0.47 -26.07
N TYR A 201 -0.69 1.18 -27.08
CA TYR A 201 0.06 2.41 -26.83
C TYR A 201 -0.81 3.53 -26.24
N GLU A 202 -1.99 3.76 -26.82
CA GLU A 202 -2.91 4.80 -26.32
C GLU A 202 -3.42 4.47 -24.91
N GLU A 203 -3.69 3.19 -24.66
CA GLU A 203 -4.09 2.67 -23.37
C GLU A 203 -2.98 2.86 -22.35
N SER A 204 -1.74 2.49 -22.67
CA SER A 204 -0.59 2.67 -21.79
C SER A 204 -0.40 4.13 -21.39
N LEU A 205 -0.53 5.09 -22.32
CA LEU A 205 -0.48 6.52 -21.98
C LEU A 205 -1.59 6.92 -21.00
N TRP A 206 -2.81 6.42 -21.21
CA TRP A 206 -3.95 6.71 -20.36
C TRP A 206 -3.79 6.14 -18.96
N TYR A 207 -3.50 4.84 -18.84
CA TYR A 207 -3.33 4.18 -17.55
C TYR A 207 -2.11 4.72 -16.80
N LEU A 208 -1.01 5.05 -17.49
CA LEU A 208 0.15 5.70 -16.87
C LEU A 208 -0.20 7.08 -16.31
N ALA A 209 -0.98 7.87 -17.05
CA ALA A 209 -1.44 9.18 -16.56
C ALA A 209 -2.29 9.03 -15.29
N LEU A 210 -3.16 8.02 -15.24
CA LEU A 210 -3.97 7.72 -14.05
C LEU A 210 -3.08 7.27 -12.87
N VAL A 211 -2.14 6.35 -13.11
CA VAL A 211 -1.17 5.90 -12.08
C VAL A 211 -0.35 7.07 -11.54
N TYR A 212 0.06 8.01 -12.40
CA TYR A 212 0.74 9.23 -11.96
C TYR A 212 -0.14 10.10 -11.05
N LEU A 213 -1.45 10.21 -11.31
CA LEU A 213 -2.36 10.92 -10.40
C LEU A 213 -2.43 10.22 -9.04
N ASN A 214 -2.49 8.88 -9.02
CA ASN A 214 -2.50 8.10 -7.80
C ASN A 214 -1.17 8.25 -7.01
N ASN A 215 -0.05 8.23 -7.73
CA ASN A 215 1.30 8.40 -7.16
C ASN A 215 1.65 9.87 -6.84
N ASN A 216 0.68 10.80 -6.88
CA ASN A 216 0.87 12.22 -6.60
C ASN A 216 1.94 12.89 -7.50
N LYS A 217 1.99 12.49 -8.77
CA LYS A 217 2.87 12.99 -9.87
C LYS A 217 2.04 13.77 -10.92
N PRO A 218 1.42 14.91 -10.55
CA PRO A 218 0.45 15.59 -11.41
C PRO A 218 1.08 16.23 -12.65
N GLU A 219 2.35 16.62 -12.61
CA GLU A 219 3.02 17.26 -13.75
C GLU A 219 3.35 16.24 -14.86
N GLU A 220 3.74 15.04 -14.47
CA GLU A 220 3.92 13.89 -15.35
C GLU A 220 2.59 13.46 -15.96
N ALA A 221 1.53 13.36 -15.14
CA ALA A 221 0.18 13.10 -15.62
C ALA A 221 -0.27 14.15 -16.65
N LYS A 222 -0.08 15.45 -16.36
CA LYS A 222 -0.45 16.55 -17.27
C LYS A 222 0.21 16.42 -18.64
N LYS A 223 1.50 16.06 -18.70
CA LYS A 223 2.22 15.88 -19.98
C LYS A 223 1.54 14.81 -20.85
N LEU A 224 1.26 13.64 -20.27
CA LEU A 224 0.59 12.55 -20.98
C LEU A 224 -0.83 12.92 -21.40
N LEU A 225 -1.60 13.57 -20.52
CA LEU A 225 -2.96 13.99 -20.82
C LEU A 225 -3.00 15.03 -21.96
N LEU A 226 -2.03 15.95 -22.01
CA LEU A 226 -1.89 16.90 -23.11
C LEU A 226 -1.53 16.21 -24.42
N GLU A 227 -0.65 15.20 -24.37
CA GLU A 227 -0.32 14.38 -25.52
C GLU A 227 -1.56 13.67 -26.09
N ILE A 228 -2.32 12.96 -25.24
CA ILE A 228 -3.58 12.28 -25.59
C ILE A 228 -4.56 13.25 -26.28
N ILE A 229 -4.66 14.48 -25.79
CA ILE A 229 -5.52 15.51 -26.38
C ILE A 229 -4.99 15.97 -27.73
N SER A 230 -3.69 16.26 -27.84
CA SER A 230 -3.07 16.80 -29.05
C SER A 230 -3.10 15.81 -30.22
N ARG A 231 -2.93 14.52 -29.91
CA ARG A 231 -2.94 13.41 -30.87
C ARG A 231 -4.33 12.89 -31.20
N ASN A 232 -5.36 13.40 -30.51
CA ASN A 232 -6.75 13.01 -30.72
C ASN A 232 -7.02 11.52 -30.43
N TYR A 233 -6.32 10.95 -29.45
CA TYR A 233 -6.45 9.56 -29.00
C TYR A 233 -7.78 9.28 -28.28
N THR A 234 -8.05 8.01 -28.05
CA THR A 234 -9.31 7.46 -27.51
C THR A 234 -9.81 8.21 -26.27
N TYR A 235 -8.92 8.52 -25.32
CA TYR A 235 -9.26 9.13 -24.03
C TYR A 235 -9.27 10.67 -24.02
N LYS A 236 -9.21 11.34 -25.17
CA LYS A 236 -9.11 12.82 -25.26
C LYS A 236 -10.17 13.59 -24.48
N HIS A 237 -11.39 13.07 -24.38
CA HIS A 237 -12.49 13.77 -23.72
C HIS A 237 -12.35 13.69 -22.19
N GLN A 238 -11.96 12.53 -21.68
CA GLN A 238 -11.68 12.31 -20.27
C GLN A 238 -10.44 13.12 -19.85
N ALA A 239 -9.38 13.10 -20.67
CA ALA A 239 -8.17 13.88 -20.43
C ALA A 239 -8.46 15.39 -20.29
N LYS A 240 -9.32 15.95 -21.17
CA LYS A 240 -9.76 17.36 -21.05
C LYS A 240 -10.47 17.66 -19.73
N LYS A 241 -11.29 16.72 -19.23
CA LYS A 241 -12.01 16.90 -17.96
C LYS A 241 -11.04 16.87 -16.78
N ILE A 242 -10.08 15.96 -16.78
CA ILE A 242 -9.05 15.86 -15.73
C ILE A 242 -8.21 17.14 -15.71
N LEU A 243 -7.67 17.58 -16.86
CA LEU A 243 -6.83 18.79 -16.92
C LEU A 243 -7.54 20.05 -16.44
N ARG A 244 -8.83 20.22 -16.77
CA ARG A 244 -9.65 21.35 -16.24
C ARG A 244 -9.82 21.32 -14.73
N SER A 245 -9.72 20.13 -14.13
CA SER A 245 -9.93 19.93 -12.70
C SER A 245 -8.63 20.01 -11.91
N ILE A 246 -7.47 19.88 -12.57
CA ILE A 246 -6.14 19.94 -11.95
C ILE A 246 -5.47 21.32 -12.11
N ASN A 247 -5.82 22.07 -13.16
CA ASN A 247 -5.45 23.49 -13.31
C ASN A 247 -6.23 24.38 -12.36
#